data_AF-A0A7K0VLQ4-F1
#
_entry.id   AF-A0A7K0VLQ4-F1
#
_cell.length_a   1.000
_cell.length_b   1.000
_cell.length_c   1.000
_cell.angle_alpha   90.00
_cell.angle_beta   90.00
_cell.angle_gamma   90.00
#
_symmetry.space_group_name_H-M   'P 1'
#
loop_
_entity.id
_entity.type
_entity.pdbx_description
1 polymer ?
#
loop_
_entity_poly.entity_id
_entity_poly.type
_entity_poly.pdbx_seq_one_letter_code
_entity_poly.pdbx_strand_id
1 'polypeptide(L)' 'MKLITAIIKPQKLDEVKEALVGAGITGMTVSEAKGFGRQLGLTEVYRGAQYKVDLI' A
#
# COMPACT_ATOMS: atom_id res chain seq x y z
N MET A 1 -4.93 -18.61 17.51
CA MET A 1 -4.08 -17.49 17.06
C MET A 1 -4.52 -17.05 15.68
N LYS A 2 -4.45 -15.76 15.35
CA LYS A 2 -4.82 -15.22 14.03
C LYS A 2 -3.72 -14.29 13.53
N LEU A 3 -3.42 -14.37 12.23
CA LEU A 3 -2.54 -13.43 11.53
C LEU A 3 -3.40 -12.37 10.85
N ILE A 4 -3.14 -11.10 11.13
CA ILE A 4 -3.84 -9.97 10.50
C ILE A 4 -2.91 -9.38 9.45
N THR A 5 -3.34 -9.39 8.18
CA THR A 5 -2.62 -8.78 7.06
C THR A 5 -3.41 -7.58 6.57
N ALA A 6 -2.75 -6.42 6.47
CA ALA A 6 -3.36 -5.18 5.99
C ALA A 6 -2.52 -4.58 4.85
N ILE A 7 -3.18 -4.20 3.76
CA ILE A 7 -2.59 -3.40 2.68
C ILE A 7 -3.06 -1.96 2.90
N ILE A 8 -2.12 -1.05 3.15
CA ILE A 8 -2.39 0.37 3.44
C ILE A 8 -1.62 1.27 2.48
N LYS A 9 -2.03 2.53 2.40
CA LYS A 9 -1.26 3.55 1.67
C LYS A 9 0.08 3.82 2.40
N PRO A 10 1.20 4.00 1.69
CA PRO A 10 2.50 4.23 2.32
C PRO A 10 2.52 5.39 3.31
N GLN A 11 1.82 6.50 3.01
CA GLN A 11 1.80 7.69 3.88
C GLN A 11 1.08 7.46 5.22
N LYS A 12 0.35 6.36 5.38
CA LYS A 12 -0.39 6.04 6.62
C LYS A 12 0.39 5.12 7.56
N LEU A 13 1.59 4.66 7.18
CA LEU A 13 2.34 3.68 7.95
C LEU A 13 2.63 4.15 9.39
N ASP A 14 3.09 5.39 9.56
CA ASP A 14 3.45 5.92 10.89
C ASP A 14 2.24 6.05 11.80
N GLU A 15 1.13 6.61 11.30
CA GLU A 15 -0.13 6.75 12.03
C GLU A 15 -0.70 5.38 12.46
N VAL A 16 -0.65 4.38 11.59
CA VAL A 16 -1.12 3.02 11.90
C VAL A 16 -0.21 2.37 12.94
N LYS A 17 1.11 2.55 12.83
CA LYS A 17 2.07 2.00 13.79
C LYS A 17 1.86 2.59 15.18
N GLU A 18 1.72 3.91 15.30
CA GLU A 18 1.47 4.57 16.59
C GLU A 18 0.16 4.10 17.22
N ALA A 19 -0.91 3.98 16.44
CA ALA A 19 -2.19 3.49 16.92
C ALA A 19 -2.11 2.03 17.42
N LEU A 20 -1.41 1.15 16.70
CA LEU A 20 -1.23 -0.25 17.11
C LEU A 20 -0.38 -0.36 18.38
N VAL A 21 0.69 0.43 18.50
CA VAL A 21 1.51 0.48 19.71
C VAL A 21 0.69 1.00 20.90
N GLY A 22 -0.12 2.04 20.70
CA GLY A 22 -1.03 2.56 21.73
C GLY A 22 -2.10 1.56 22.15
N ALA A 23 -2.48 0.63 21.27
CA ALA A 23 -3.36 -0.49 21.56
C ALA A 23 -2.64 -1.71 22.20
N GLY A 24 -1.34 -1.61 22.49
CA GLY A 24 -0.55 -2.69 23.11
C GLY A 24 0.02 -3.72 22.13
N ILE A 25 -0.06 -3.48 20.82
CA ILE A 25 0.48 -4.37 19.78
C ILE A 25 1.87 -3.87 19.39
N THR A 26 2.90 -4.53 19.90
CA THR A 26 4.31 -4.11 19.72
C THR A 26 5.04 -4.88 18.61
N GLY A 27 4.56 -6.06 18.23
CA GLY A 27 5.14 -6.89 17.17
C GLY A 27 4.40 -6.75 15.85
N MET A 28 5.07 -6.30 14.80
CA MET A 28 4.55 -6.25 13.44
C MET A 28 5.67 -6.44 12.41
N THR A 29 5.33 -6.95 11.23
CA THR A 29 6.25 -7.07 10.09
C THR A 29 5.70 -6.20 8.96
N VAL A 30 6.58 -5.40 8.36
CA VAL A 30 6.24 -4.49 7.26
C VAL A 30 7.00 -4.92 6.02
N SER A 31 6.31 -5.01 4.90
CA SER A 31 6.87 -5.29 3.57
C SER A 31 6.23 -4.36 2.55
N GLU A 32 7.03 -3.79 1.65
CA GLU A 32 6.49 -3.02 0.53
C GLU A 32 5.72 -3.95 -0.43
N ALA A 33 4.58 -3.48 -0.90
CA ALA A 33 3.76 -4.17 -1.88
C ALA A 33 3.30 -3.17 -2.94
N LYS A 34 3.32 -3.60 -4.20
CA LYS A 34 2.70 -2.87 -5.31
C LYS A 34 1.34 -3.48 -5.59
N GLY A 35 0.33 -2.63 -5.75
CA GLY A 35 -1.06 -3.06 -5.88
C GLY A 35 -1.67 -2.60 -7.19
N PHE A 36 -2.51 -3.46 -7.78
CA PHE A 36 -3.43 -3.07 -8.85
C PHE A 36 -4.86 -3.14 -8.31
N GLY A 37 -5.65 -2.08 -8.51
CA GLY A 37 -7.01 -1.97 -7.95
C GLY A 37 -7.98 -1.23 -8.87
N ARG A 38 -9.20 -0.98 -8.38
CA ARG A 38 -10.24 -0.21 -9.12
C ARG A 38 -9.83 1.22 -9.44
N GLN A 39 -8.87 1.78 -8.70
CA GLN A 39 -8.26 3.06 -9.03
C GLN A 39 -7.30 2.82 -10.20
N LEU A 40 -7.76 3.15 -11.41
CA LEU A 40 -7.01 3.03 -12.66
C LEU A 40 -5.61 3.66 -12.48
N GLY A 41 -4.58 2.90 -12.83
CA GLY A 41 -3.20 3.39 -12.87
C GLY A 41 -3.05 4.61 -13.78
N LEU A 42 -2.01 5.40 -13.54
CA LEU A 42 -1.67 6.52 -14.42
C LEU A 42 -1.40 5.97 -15.84
N THR A 43 -2.16 6.48 -16.81
CA THR A 43 -1.90 6.20 -18.22
C THR A 43 -0.87 7.21 -18.70
N GLU A 44 0.37 6.78 -18.84
CA GLU A 44 1.41 7.63 -19.41
C GLU A 44 1.38 7.49 -20.94
N VAL A 45 1.37 8.64 -21.62
CA VAL A 45 1.47 8.68 -23.08
C VAL A 45 2.94 8.90 -23.43
N TYR A 46 3.58 7.89 -24.01
CA TYR A 46 4.94 8.00 -24.52
C TYR A 46 4.93 7.86 -26.04
N ARG A 47 5.38 8.91 -26.75
CA ARG A 47 5.46 8.97 -28.23
C ARG A 47 4.17 8.57 -28.96
N GLY A 48 3.01 8.96 -28.43
CA GLY A 48 1.71 8.69 -29.06
C GLY A 48 1.15 7.29 -28.80
N ALA A 49 1.86 6.43 -28.06
CA ALA A 49 1.34 5.17 -27.55
C ALA A 49 0.94 5.32 -26.07
N GLN A 50 -0.23 4.80 -25.70
CA GLN A 50 -0.68 4.74 -24.31
C GLN A 50 -0.01 3.55 -23.63
N TYR A 51 0.82 3.81 -22.63
CA TYR A 51 1.38 2.79 -21.76
C TYR A 51 0.60 2.82 -20.44
N LYS A 52 -0.12 1.73 -20.18
CA LYS A 52 -0.85 1.56 -18.93
C LYS A 52 0.15 1.08 -17.88
N VAL A 53 0.50 1.96 -16.94
CA VAL A 53 1.30 1.56 -15.79
C VAL A 53 0.35 0.91 -14.78
N ASP A 54 0.30 -0.43 -14.79
CA ASP A 54 -0.64 -1.23 -14.00
C ASP A 54 -0.24 -1.41 -12.53
N LEU A 55 0.89 -0.85 -12.09
CA LEU A 55 1.38 -1.03 -10.72
C LEU A 55 1.61 0.33 -10.07
N ILE A 56 0.87 0.61 -8.99
CA ILE A 56 1.13 1.70 -8.04
C ILE A 56 1.84 1.12 -6.81
#